data_AF-A0A1M2Z9M3-F1
#
_entry.id   AF-A0A1M2Z9M3-F1
#
_cell.length_a   1.000
_cell.length_b   1.000
_cell.length_c   1.000
_cell.angle_alpha   90.00
_cell.angle_beta   90.00
_cell.angle_gamma   90.00
#
_symmetry.space_group_name_H-M   'P 1'
#
loop_
_entity.id
_entity.type
_entity.pdbx_description
1 polymer ?
#
loop_
_entity_poly.entity_id
_entity_poly.type
_entity_poly.pdbx_seq_one_letter_code
_entity_poly.pdbx_strand_id
1 'polypeptide(L)' 'MGRPTDNPKATTIKFRIDEETIQKLDECSKKLNISKSEVLRNGVHRIHGDLKK' A
#
# COMPACT_ATOMS: atom_id res chain seq x y z
N MET A 1 -5.61 32.38 -5.38
CA MET A 1 -4.45 31.53 -5.02
C MET A 1 -4.97 30.13 -4.76
N GLY A 2 -4.79 29.23 -5.74
CA GLY A 2 -5.28 27.85 -5.65
C GLY A 2 -4.43 27.03 -4.67
N ARG A 3 -5.05 26.10 -3.95
CA ARG A 3 -4.32 25.12 -3.13
C ARG A 3 -3.36 24.36 -4.05
N PRO A 4 -2.05 24.32 -3.77
CA PRO A 4 -1.15 23.41 -4.45
C PRO A 4 -1.42 22.02 -3.85
N THR A 5 -2.51 21.39 -4.28
CA THR A 5 -2.71 19.96 -4.04
C THR A 5 -1.95 19.23 -5.14
N ASP A 6 -0.62 19.35 -5.11
CA ASP A 6 0.24 18.54 -5.95
C ASP A 6 0.15 17.11 -5.39
N ASN A 7 -0.58 16.27 -6.11
CA ASN A 7 -0.81 14.86 -5.80
C ASN A 7 -1.76 14.57 -4.61
N PRO A 8 -3.07 14.82 -4.76
CA PRO A 8 -4.01 14.16 -3.86
C PRO A 8 -3.79 12.66 -4.01
N LYS A 9 -3.58 11.94 -2.89
CA LYS A 9 -3.69 10.47 -2.83
C LYS A 9 -5.16 10.10 -3.10
N ALA A 10 -5.63 10.37 -4.31
CA ALA A 10 -7.04 10.36 -4.71
C ALA A 10 -7.53 8.96 -5.08
N THR A 11 -6.60 8.04 -5.36
CA THR A 11 -6.92 6.70 -5.83
C THR A 11 -7.13 5.78 -4.64
N THR A 12 -8.35 5.74 -4.12
CA THR A 12 -8.79 4.70 -3.18
C THR A 12 -9.04 3.42 -3.97
N ILE A 13 -8.13 2.45 -3.89
CA ILE A 13 -8.36 1.14 -4.49
C ILE A 13 -9.15 0.29 -3.49
N LYS A 14 -10.39 -0.05 -3.84
CA LYS A 14 -11.19 -1.07 -3.14
C LYS A 14 -11.02 -2.39 -3.87
N PHE A 15 -10.26 -3.31 -3.29
CA PHE A 15 -10.05 -4.65 -3.82
C PHE A 15 -10.47 -5.66 -2.76
N ARG A 16 -11.10 -6.76 -3.18
CA ARG A 16 -11.39 -7.88 -2.29
C ARG A 16 -10.10 -8.65 -2.06
N ILE A 17 -9.81 -8.91 -0.80
CA ILE A 17 -8.72 -9.77 -0.36
C ILE A 17 -9.26 -10.72 0.68
N ASP A 18 -8.71 -11.93 0.68
CA ASP A 18 -8.99 -12.93 1.70
C ASP A 18 -8.51 -12.47 3.07
N GLU A 19 -9.13 -13.03 4.11
CA GLU A 19 -8.80 -12.73 5.51
C GLU A 19 -7.33 -13.03 5.83
N GLU A 20 -6.77 -14.08 5.23
CA GLU A 20 -5.35 -14.43 5.38
C GLU A 20 -4.43 -13.31 4.88
N THR A 21 -4.81 -12.64 3.79
CA THR A 21 -4.04 -11.51 3.25
C THR A 21 -4.14 -10.29 4.18
N ILE A 22 -5.31 -10.05 4.78
CA ILE A 22 -5.49 -9.00 5.80
C ILE A 22 -4.63 -9.29 7.03
N GLN A 23 -4.59 -10.54 7.50
CA GLN A 23 -3.76 -10.93 8.64
C GLN A 23 -2.28 -10.71 8.36
N LYS A 24 -1.78 -11.15 7.20
CA LYS A 24 -0.40 -10.89 6.77
C LYS A 24 -0.10 -9.39 6.68
N LEU A 25 -1.04 -8.61 6.16
CA LEU A 25 -0.90 -7.15 6.07
C LEU A 25 -0.83 -6.50 7.45
N ASP A 26 -1.63 -6.97 8.41
CA ASP A 26 -1.65 -6.49 9.80
C ASP A 26 -0.37 -6.89 10.55
N GLU A 27 0.12 -8.11 10.35
CA GLU A 27 1.43 -8.55 10.84
C GLU A 27 2.57 -7.72 10.26
N CYS A 28 2.59 -7.48 8.95
CA CYS A 28 3.58 -6.62 8.31
C CYS A 28 3.50 -5.19 8.86
N SER A 29 2.29 -4.65 9.02
CA SER A 29 2.07 -3.31 9.60
C SER A 29 2.63 -3.22 11.02
N LYS A 30 2.41 -4.24 11.86
CA LYS A 30 2.96 -4.32 13.23
C LYS A 30 4.48 -4.50 13.25
N LYS A 31 5.02 -5.40 12.44
CA LYS A 31 6.47 -5.70 12.37
C LYS A 31 7.28 -4.53 11.81
N LEU A 32 6.77 -3.86 10.76
CA LEU A 32 7.44 -2.72 10.12
C LEU A 32 7.08 -1.37 10.77
N ASN A 33 6.09 -1.34 11.68
CA ASN A 33 5.59 -0.12 12.32
C ASN A 33 5.10 0.95 11.31
N ILE A 34 4.54 0.51 10.19
CA ILE A 34 4.02 1.38 9.11
C ILE A 34 2.53 1.18 8.91
N SER A 35 1.85 2.18 8.33
CA SER A 35 0.42 2.09 8.02
C SER A 35 0.12 1.01 6.98
N LYS A 36 -1.08 0.40 7.04
CA LYS A 36 -1.54 -0.63 6.07
C LYS A 36 -1.38 -0.19 4.61
N SER A 37 -1.68 1.07 4.31
CA SER A 37 -1.49 1.66 2.98
C SER A 37 -0.02 1.70 2.55
N GLU A 38 0.89 1.92 3.49
CA GLU A 38 2.34 1.94 3.24
C GLU A 38 2.88 0.51 3.02
N VAL A 39 2.37 -0.48 3.75
CA VAL A 39 2.68 -1.90 3.52
C VAL A 39 2.29 -2.30 2.10
N LEU A 40 1.06 -1.97 1.68
CA LEU A 40 0.57 -2.22 0.32
C LEU A 40 1.45 -1.54 -0.73
N ARG A 41 1.83 -0.28 -0.51
CA ARG A 41 2.65 0.48 -1.46
C ARG A 41 4.05 -0.12 -1.61
N ASN A 42 4.68 -0.48 -0.50
CA ASN A 42 5.96 -1.18 -0.50
C ASN A 42 5.86 -2.55 -1.16
N GLY A 43 4.78 -3.29 -0.90
CA GLY A 43 4.50 -4.57 -1.55
C GLY A 43 4.41 -4.44 -3.08
N VAL A 44 3.64 -3.48 -3.57
CA VAL A 44 3.53 -3.19 -5.01
C VAL A 44 4.86 -2.78 -5.61
N HIS A 45 5.63 -1.92 -4.93
CA HIS A 45 6.94 -1.47 -5.42
C HIS A 45 7.93 -2.63 -5.54
N ARG A 46 7.92 -3.54 -4.57
CA ARG A 46 8.76 -4.74 -4.55
C ARG A 46 8.38 -5.69 -5.70
N ILE A 47 7.10 -6.04 -5.81
CA ILE A 47 6.59 -6.90 -6.89
C ILE A 47 6.87 -6.30 -8.28
N HIS A 48 6.68 -4.99 -8.45
CA HIS A 48 6.99 -4.30 -9.70
C HIS A 48 8.50 -4.28 -10.01
N GLY A 49 9.35 -4.18 -8.99
CA GLY A 49 10.80 -4.31 -9.13
C GLY A 49 11.21 -5.72 -9.57
N ASP A 50 10.63 -6.75 -8.96
CA ASP A 50 10.84 -8.15 -9.34
C ASP A 50 10.33 -8.47 -10.76
N LEU A 51 9.22 -7.86 -11.20
CA LEU A 51 8.65 -8.03 -12.55
C LEU A 51 9.50 -7.41 -13.67
N LYS A 52 10.35 -6.42 -13.35
CA LYS A 52 11.20 -5.71 -14.32
C LYS A 52 12.58 -6.35 -14.53
N LYS A 53 12.81 -7.53 -13.96
CA LYS A 53 14.07 -8.28 -14.00
C LYS A 53 13.99 -9.45 -14.97
#